data_AF-A0A517ZGU4-F1
#
_entry.id   AF-A0A517ZGU4-F1
#
_cell.length_a   1.000
_cell.length_b   1.000
_cell.length_c   1.000
_cell.angle_alpha   90.00
_cell.angle_beta   90.00
_cell.angle_gamma   90.00
#
_symmetry.space_group_name_H-M   'P 1'
#
loop_
_entity.id
_entity.type
_entity.pdbx_description
1 polymer ?
#
loop_
_entity_poly.entity_id
_entity_poly.type
_entity_poly.pdbx_seq_one_letter_code
_entity_poly.pdbx_strand_id
1 'polypeptide(L)'
;MTSLRNIRQVLVIVALAYVASPTLADSPQTIEMQLAGQDGNERHGYGNCQWLHPHDTCQETDLKLPELASENPVFYAAKFGEADDSVFTFVIDKTPDSKNSYNVVYVDANNDNRIDPKTERFPFTLGSTRKATPLRIPLMVTNGDVTAPYFVNFTAFPYQDKNNRKQRVHANLRNSSYYKGEADFDGQRHNFIVLDLNSNGRYNDYELKLFKGDRLLIDLDHDGHFRSFEDPKKNESFPLSRFTFVAGRWFSILPSPDGSRAKIAAVDPPMGVVEAAPHVSRVKLRSASQTLDLIFHDGQAEAIVGAYEIHEIELTSPRGEALEWSLTARLKKNDRPKVVVTKDETLKLDVGEPLRVELDIEPQKNRARMVKLRMQIVGNRGATYLYNEDQEIVAPPGLIVLDSNERPVATWPVRNRIILGDIGNSWSVPRSFTGKYELWPVVDLPGLDFETVGREVEFRDGEIVMP
;
A
#
# COMPACT_ATOMS: atom_id res chain seq x y z
N MET A 1 3.74 73.50 37.92
CA MET A 1 3.52 72.54 39.03
C MET A 1 2.33 71.70 38.59
N THR A 2 2.43 70.42 38.23
CA THR A 2 2.86 69.30 39.09
C THR A 2 3.28 68.10 38.23
N SER A 3 4.25 67.36 38.75
CA SER A 3 5.02 66.23 38.21
C SER A 3 4.19 65.00 37.75
N LEU A 4 4.48 64.46 36.57
CA LEU A 4 4.14 63.09 36.15
C LEU A 4 5.39 62.20 36.26
N ARG A 5 5.32 61.21 37.16
CA ARG A 5 6.39 60.24 37.45
C ARG A 5 6.36 59.10 36.43
N ASN A 6 7.51 58.88 35.80
CA ASN A 6 7.87 57.65 35.07
C ASN A 6 7.99 56.47 36.04
N ILE A 7 7.23 55.39 35.80
CA ILE A 7 7.47 54.08 36.40
C ILE A 7 8.00 53.17 35.29
N ARG A 8 9.30 52.88 35.32
CA ARG A 8 9.93 51.82 34.53
C ARG A 8 9.75 50.51 35.31
N GLN A 9 8.89 49.61 34.83
CA GLN A 9 8.90 48.21 35.25
C GLN A 9 10.04 47.50 34.53
N VAL A 10 11.02 47.04 35.30
CA VAL A 10 12.07 46.13 34.82
C VAL A 10 11.52 44.71 34.91
N LEU A 11 11.19 44.12 33.77
CA LEU A 11 10.83 42.70 33.67
C LEU A 11 12.13 41.89 33.66
N VAL A 12 12.44 41.23 34.77
CA VAL A 12 13.57 40.28 34.84
C VAL A 12 13.05 38.93 34.31
N ILE A 13 13.40 38.61 33.06
CA ILE A 13 13.18 37.27 32.50
C ILE A 13 14.29 36.37 33.03
N VAL A 14 13.96 35.53 34.01
CA VAL A 14 14.83 34.43 34.45
C VAL A 14 14.70 33.32 33.41
N ALA A 15 15.65 33.27 32.48
CA ALA A 15 15.83 32.11 31.60
C ALA A 15 16.40 30.96 32.42
N LEU A 16 15.53 30.12 32.98
CA LEU A 16 15.91 28.81 33.50
C LEU A 16 16.33 27.95 32.32
N ALA A 17 17.64 27.86 32.07
CA ALA A 17 18.21 26.83 31.22
C ALA A 17 17.99 25.48 31.91
N TYR A 18 16.90 24.79 31.57
CA TYR A 18 16.74 23.38 31.87
C TYR A 18 17.81 22.64 31.10
N VAL A 19 18.88 22.26 31.79
CA VAL A 19 19.84 21.28 31.27
C VAL A 19 19.10 19.94 31.31
N ALA A 20 18.44 19.59 30.20
CA ALA A 20 17.83 18.29 30.04
C ALA A 20 18.92 17.23 30.25
N SER A 21 18.76 16.42 31.29
CA SER A 21 19.62 15.24 31.43
C SER A 21 19.36 14.35 30.21
N PRO A 22 20.41 13.80 29.56
CA PRO A 22 20.23 12.91 28.43
C PRO A 22 19.27 11.80 28.86
N THR A 23 18.14 11.68 28.17
CA THR A 23 17.19 10.62 28.46
C THR A 23 17.80 9.31 27.99
N LEU A 24 17.46 8.19 28.63
CA LEU A 24 17.96 6.85 28.27
C LEU A 24 17.80 6.52 26.76
N ALA A 25 16.85 7.17 26.10
CA ALA A 25 16.58 7.04 24.66
C ALA A 25 17.70 7.56 23.73
N ASP A 26 18.66 8.35 24.24
CA ASP A 26 19.78 8.86 23.43
C ASP A 26 20.89 7.81 23.21
N SER A 27 20.93 6.76 24.03
CA SER A 27 21.93 5.70 23.90
C SER A 27 21.47 4.62 22.91
N PRO A 28 22.32 4.17 21.98
CA PRO A 28 22.00 3.03 21.12
C PRO A 28 21.61 1.79 21.94
N GLN A 29 20.49 1.17 21.57
CA GLN A 29 19.94 -0.03 22.19
C GLN A 29 20.17 -1.23 21.27
N THR A 30 20.52 -2.38 21.86
CA THR A 30 20.47 -3.68 21.18
C THR A 30 19.43 -4.53 21.88
N ILE A 31 18.40 -4.92 21.14
CA ILE A 31 17.23 -5.62 21.65
C ILE A 31 17.29 -7.06 21.16
N GLU A 32 17.23 -8.01 22.08
CA GLU A 32 16.91 -9.40 21.75
C GLU A 32 15.40 -9.50 21.54
N MET A 33 15.00 -10.01 20.37
CA MET A 33 13.62 -10.12 19.95
C MET A 33 13.17 -11.58 19.99
N GLN A 34 11.87 -11.78 20.16
CA GLN A 34 11.28 -13.11 20.26
C GLN A 34 10.31 -13.33 19.11
N LEU A 35 10.44 -14.47 18.41
CA LEU A 35 9.43 -14.91 17.47
C LEU A 35 8.11 -15.16 18.22
N ALA A 36 7.04 -14.50 17.80
CA ALA A 36 5.77 -14.64 18.48
C ALA A 36 5.17 -16.03 18.31
N GLY A 37 4.89 -16.69 19.44
CA GLY A 37 4.22 -17.99 19.49
C GLY A 37 2.72 -17.95 19.20
N GLN A 38 2.12 -16.76 19.11
CA GLN A 38 0.69 -16.56 18.81
C GLN A 38 0.49 -15.91 17.43
N ASP A 39 -0.70 -16.10 16.85
CA ASP A 39 -1.07 -15.37 15.63
C ASP A 39 -1.38 -13.90 15.95
N GLY A 40 -0.67 -12.99 15.30
CA GLY A 40 -0.81 -11.54 15.46
C GLY A 40 -1.71 -10.90 14.41
N ASN A 41 -2.17 -11.65 13.40
CA ASN A 41 -2.87 -11.10 12.24
C ASN A 41 -4.09 -10.26 12.60
N GLU A 42 -4.82 -10.62 13.65
CA GLU A 42 -5.98 -9.85 14.13
C GLU A 42 -5.58 -8.49 14.75
N ARG A 43 -4.36 -8.38 15.29
CA ARG A 43 -3.86 -7.16 15.95
C ARG A 43 -3.21 -6.18 15.00
N HIS A 44 -2.51 -6.67 13.98
CA HIS A 44 -1.80 -5.82 13.03
C HIS A 44 -2.45 -5.74 11.64
N GLY A 45 -3.36 -6.66 11.27
CA GLY A 45 -4.07 -6.66 9.98
C GLY A 45 -3.21 -7.00 8.75
N TYR A 46 -1.89 -6.82 8.82
CA TYR A 46 -0.94 -7.17 7.76
C TYR A 46 -0.66 -8.67 7.68
N GLY A 47 -0.30 -9.14 6.48
CA GLY A 47 0.15 -10.50 6.23
C GLY A 47 0.03 -10.81 4.74
N ASN A 48 1.16 -11.14 4.11
CA ASN A 48 1.16 -11.57 2.71
C ASN A 48 0.32 -12.84 2.58
N CYS A 49 -0.49 -12.89 1.52
CA CYS A 49 -1.50 -13.91 1.31
C CYS A 49 -1.25 -14.59 -0.04
N GLN A 50 -0.95 -15.88 -0.02
CA GLN A 50 -0.81 -16.71 -1.21
C GLN A 50 -2.10 -17.47 -1.44
N TRP A 51 -2.72 -17.26 -2.60
CA TRP A 51 -3.84 -18.07 -3.07
C TRP A 51 -3.29 -19.30 -3.79
N LEU A 52 -3.52 -20.48 -3.24
CA LEU A 52 -2.98 -21.72 -3.77
C LEU A 52 -4.04 -22.45 -4.60
N HIS A 53 -3.65 -22.82 -5.80
CA HIS A 53 -4.44 -23.69 -6.65
C HIS A 53 -4.11 -25.15 -6.33
N PRO A 54 -5.11 -26.04 -6.25
CA PRO A 54 -4.87 -27.45 -6.00
C PRO A 54 -4.26 -28.13 -7.23
N HIS A 55 -3.34 -29.05 -6.97
CA HIS A 55 -2.70 -29.92 -7.93
C HIS A 55 -3.12 -31.38 -7.68
N ASP A 56 -3.21 -32.16 -8.76
CA ASP A 56 -3.54 -33.59 -8.69
C ASP A 56 -2.31 -34.44 -8.30
N THR A 57 -1.10 -33.88 -8.43
CA THR A 57 0.17 -34.50 -8.06
C THR A 57 1.07 -33.51 -7.31
N CYS A 58 2.03 -34.03 -6.54
CA CYS A 58 3.11 -33.23 -5.98
C CYS A 58 3.86 -32.47 -7.09
N GLN A 59 4.28 -31.24 -6.78
CA GLN A 59 5.02 -30.38 -7.72
C GLN A 59 6.53 -30.49 -7.53
N GLU A 60 6.99 -31.08 -6.43
CA GLU A 60 8.39 -31.39 -6.15
C GLU A 60 8.67 -32.85 -6.52
N THR A 61 9.48 -33.10 -7.54
CA THR A 61 9.64 -34.44 -8.12
C THR A 61 10.39 -35.40 -7.21
N ASP A 62 11.29 -34.88 -6.36
CA ASP A 62 12.16 -35.68 -5.50
C ASP A 62 11.62 -35.80 -4.06
N LEU A 63 10.45 -35.19 -3.78
CA LEU A 63 9.82 -35.19 -2.47
C LEU A 63 9.40 -36.60 -2.03
N LYS A 64 9.88 -37.01 -0.86
CA LYS A 64 9.46 -38.26 -0.22
C LYS A 64 8.20 -38.04 0.62
N LEU A 65 7.07 -38.45 0.05
CA LEU A 65 5.76 -38.40 0.71
C LEU A 65 5.59 -39.51 1.77
N PRO A 66 4.76 -39.28 2.81
CA PRO A 66 4.30 -40.35 3.69
C PRO A 66 3.29 -41.24 2.94
N GLU A 67 2.91 -42.36 3.56
CA GLU A 67 1.77 -43.14 3.08
C GLU A 67 0.48 -42.31 3.25
N LEU A 68 -0.17 -41.98 2.13
CA LEU A 68 -1.40 -41.20 2.10
C LEU A 68 -2.61 -42.13 2.15
N ALA A 69 -3.62 -41.79 2.94
CA ALA A 69 -4.80 -42.64 3.12
C ALA A 69 -5.95 -42.32 2.16
N SER A 70 -5.98 -41.12 1.58
CA SER A 70 -6.92 -40.75 0.52
C SER A 70 -6.49 -41.33 -0.83
N GLU A 71 -7.44 -41.83 -1.60
CA GLU A 71 -7.26 -42.13 -3.02
C GLU A 71 -7.08 -40.84 -3.86
N ASN A 72 -7.52 -39.70 -3.32
CA ASN A 72 -7.47 -38.39 -3.96
C ASN A 72 -6.90 -37.37 -2.96
N PRO A 73 -5.61 -37.42 -2.63
CA PRO A 73 -4.99 -36.35 -1.85
C PRO A 73 -4.95 -35.05 -2.66
N VAL A 74 -4.92 -33.90 -2.00
CA VAL A 74 -4.84 -32.60 -2.67
C VAL A 74 -3.51 -31.95 -2.37
N PHE A 75 -2.74 -31.66 -3.42
CA PHE A 75 -1.40 -31.06 -3.30
C PHE A 75 -1.45 -29.55 -3.54
N TYR A 76 -0.61 -28.82 -2.81
CA TYR A 76 -0.33 -27.40 -3.03
C TYR A 76 1.17 -27.17 -2.97
N ALA A 77 1.63 -26.17 -3.71
CA ALA A 77 2.99 -25.67 -3.67
C ALA A 77 2.94 -24.20 -3.28
N ALA A 78 3.67 -23.83 -2.22
CA ALA A 78 3.78 -22.44 -1.77
C ALA A 78 5.24 -22.01 -1.84
N LYS A 79 5.49 -20.74 -2.19
CA LYS A 79 6.86 -20.23 -2.26
C LYS A 79 7.18 -19.39 -1.03
N PHE A 80 8.21 -19.76 -0.29
CA PHE A 80 8.76 -18.96 0.81
C PHE A 80 10.28 -18.94 0.71
N GLY A 81 10.89 -17.81 1.04
CA GLY A 81 12.35 -17.68 0.91
C GLY A 81 12.82 -17.45 -0.53
N GLU A 82 14.14 -17.45 -0.67
CA GLU A 82 14.84 -17.27 -1.96
C GLU A 82 15.94 -18.31 -2.18
N ALA A 83 15.96 -19.40 -1.39
CA ALA A 83 16.82 -20.54 -1.65
C ALA A 83 16.47 -21.25 -2.99
N ASP A 84 17.43 -22.01 -3.53
CA ASP A 84 17.25 -22.82 -4.74
C ASP A 84 16.01 -23.72 -4.62
N ASP A 85 15.86 -24.31 -3.44
CA ASP A 85 14.64 -24.94 -3.00
C ASP A 85 13.89 -23.98 -2.05
N SER A 86 12.81 -23.39 -2.55
CA SER A 86 11.95 -22.43 -1.85
C SER A 86 10.47 -22.80 -1.96
N VAL A 87 10.19 -24.02 -2.42
CA VAL A 87 8.84 -24.52 -2.64
C VAL A 87 8.51 -25.47 -1.52
N PHE A 88 7.50 -25.10 -0.73
CA PHE A 88 6.98 -25.92 0.35
C PHE A 88 5.76 -26.68 -0.16
N THR A 89 5.81 -28.00 -0.15
CA THR A 89 4.64 -28.84 -0.45
C THR A 89 3.71 -28.94 0.76
N PHE A 90 2.42 -28.73 0.51
CA PHE A 90 1.33 -29.01 1.45
C PHE A 90 0.43 -30.09 0.84
N VAL A 91 0.07 -31.10 1.62
CA VAL A 91 -0.83 -32.18 1.19
C VAL A 91 -1.99 -32.28 2.16
N ILE A 92 -3.20 -32.00 1.66
CA ILE A 92 -4.42 -32.32 2.40
C ILE A 92 -4.77 -33.78 2.16
N ASP A 93 -4.97 -34.52 3.24
CA ASP A 93 -5.30 -35.94 3.24
C ASP A 93 -6.37 -36.25 4.31
N LYS A 94 -6.72 -37.53 4.45
CA LYS A 94 -7.60 -38.05 5.49
C LYS A 94 -6.86 -39.00 6.42
N THR A 95 -7.35 -39.18 7.63
CA THR A 95 -6.98 -40.32 8.48
C THR A 95 -7.76 -41.57 8.04
N PRO A 96 -7.23 -42.80 8.24
CA PRO A 96 -7.92 -44.04 7.88
C PRO A 96 -9.36 -44.15 8.43
N ASP A 97 -9.59 -43.64 9.65
CA ASP A 97 -10.89 -43.71 10.33
C ASP A 97 -11.88 -42.60 9.91
N SER A 98 -11.47 -41.68 9.03
CA SER A 98 -12.34 -40.57 8.62
C SER A 98 -13.37 -41.03 7.58
N LYS A 99 -14.64 -40.68 7.80
CA LYS A 99 -15.79 -41.05 6.93
C LYS A 99 -15.86 -40.20 5.64
N ASN A 100 -14.73 -40.00 4.96
CA ASN A 100 -14.55 -39.23 3.72
C ASN A 100 -14.38 -37.71 3.85
N SER A 101 -13.94 -37.21 5.00
CA SER A 101 -13.55 -35.80 5.13
C SER A 101 -12.04 -35.67 5.30
N TYR A 102 -11.45 -34.73 4.55
CA TYR A 102 -10.09 -34.30 4.80
C TYR A 102 -9.95 -33.75 6.22
N ASN A 103 -8.99 -34.24 6.97
CA ASN A 103 -8.80 -33.88 8.37
C ASN A 103 -7.33 -33.83 8.80
N VAL A 104 -6.39 -33.92 7.86
CA VAL A 104 -4.97 -33.81 8.11
C VAL A 104 -4.30 -33.02 6.99
N VAL A 105 -3.27 -32.26 7.35
CA VAL A 105 -2.34 -31.62 6.43
C VAL A 105 -0.94 -32.13 6.72
N TYR A 106 -0.25 -32.60 5.70
CA TYR A 106 1.18 -32.89 5.70
C TYR A 106 1.94 -31.74 5.04
N VAL A 107 3.09 -31.36 5.58
CA VAL A 107 3.90 -30.25 5.03
C VAL A 107 5.36 -30.62 5.01
N ASP A 108 6.10 -30.30 3.97
CA ASP A 108 7.57 -30.30 4.05
C ASP A 108 8.00 -29.03 4.81
N ALA A 109 8.00 -29.10 6.14
CA ALA A 109 8.09 -27.90 6.98
C ALA A 109 9.52 -27.39 7.10
N ASN A 110 10.53 -28.25 6.96
CA ASN A 110 11.94 -27.88 6.96
C ASN A 110 12.55 -27.77 5.55
N ASN A 111 11.76 -28.04 4.51
CA ASN A 111 12.12 -27.94 3.11
C ASN A 111 13.31 -28.84 2.75
N ASP A 112 13.28 -30.09 3.25
CA ASP A 112 14.35 -31.09 3.09
C ASP A 112 14.03 -32.20 2.07
N ASN A 113 12.97 -31.99 1.27
CA ASN A 113 12.44 -32.94 0.29
C ASN A 113 11.97 -34.26 0.92
N ARG A 114 11.51 -34.22 2.17
CA ARG A 114 10.86 -35.35 2.83
C ARG A 114 9.88 -34.88 3.89
N ILE A 115 8.67 -35.45 3.87
CA ILE A 115 7.71 -35.19 4.94
C ILE A 115 7.75 -36.33 5.97
N ASP A 116 8.14 -36.04 7.22
CA ASP A 116 8.05 -36.96 8.35
C ASP A 116 6.64 -36.91 8.98
N PRO A 117 5.81 -37.97 8.85
CA PRO A 117 4.44 -37.97 9.35
C PRO A 117 4.34 -37.91 10.89
N LYS A 118 5.46 -37.99 11.63
CA LYS A 118 5.48 -37.84 13.10
C LYS A 118 5.54 -36.37 13.54
N THR A 119 6.25 -35.54 12.79
CA THR A 119 6.54 -34.15 13.17
C THR A 119 5.86 -33.13 12.25
N GLU A 120 5.51 -33.55 11.04
CA GLU A 120 5.01 -32.66 9.98
C GLU A 120 3.61 -33.07 9.52
N ARG A 121 2.84 -33.62 10.46
CA ARG A 121 1.44 -34.00 10.32
C ARG A 121 0.60 -33.15 11.26
N PHE A 122 -0.29 -32.35 10.69
CA PHE A 122 -1.09 -31.38 11.45
C PHE A 122 -2.58 -31.72 11.36
N PRO A 123 -3.31 -31.70 12.49
CA PRO A 123 -4.76 -31.86 12.47
C PRO A 123 -5.39 -30.68 11.75
N PHE A 124 -6.31 -30.96 10.84
CA PHE A 124 -6.90 -29.97 9.94
C PHE A 124 -8.42 -30.12 9.90
N THR A 125 -9.12 -29.04 9.63
CA THR A 125 -10.56 -29.06 9.35
C THR A 125 -10.81 -28.29 8.07
N LEU A 126 -11.40 -28.96 7.08
CA LEU A 126 -11.78 -28.32 5.83
C LEU A 126 -12.85 -27.25 6.09
N GLY A 127 -12.56 -26.02 5.71
CA GLY A 127 -13.47 -24.89 5.83
C GLY A 127 -14.62 -24.97 4.84
N SER A 128 -15.78 -24.45 5.21
CA SER A 128 -16.89 -24.20 4.28
C SER A 128 -16.69 -22.94 3.45
N THR A 129 -15.87 -22.00 3.94
CA THR A 129 -15.55 -20.73 3.30
C THR A 129 -14.11 -20.33 3.59
N ARG A 130 -13.63 -19.29 2.91
CA ARG A 130 -12.34 -18.63 3.19
C ARG A 130 -12.17 -18.03 4.59
N LYS A 131 -13.23 -18.00 5.41
CA LYS A 131 -13.22 -17.46 6.78
C LYS A 131 -13.05 -18.54 7.85
N ALA A 132 -12.78 -19.79 7.44
CA ALA A 132 -12.50 -20.85 8.39
C ALA A 132 -11.29 -20.50 9.28
N THR A 133 -11.32 -20.96 10.52
CA THR A 133 -10.21 -20.79 11.45
C THR A 133 -8.94 -21.39 10.83
N PRO A 134 -7.86 -20.60 10.68
CA PRO A 134 -6.64 -21.11 10.10
C PRO A 134 -5.95 -22.12 11.02
N LEU A 135 -5.33 -23.11 10.39
CA LEU A 135 -4.33 -23.96 11.01
C LEU A 135 -2.98 -23.24 10.94
N ARG A 136 -2.36 -22.95 12.08
CA ARG A 136 -1.03 -22.34 12.13
C ARG A 136 0.05 -23.43 12.06
N ILE A 137 0.93 -23.33 11.07
CA ILE A 137 1.94 -24.35 10.74
C ILE A 137 3.33 -23.71 10.86
N PRO A 138 4.26 -24.30 11.64
CA PRO A 138 5.65 -23.86 11.67
C PRO A 138 6.38 -24.28 10.39
N LEU A 139 7.26 -23.42 9.89
CA LEU A 139 8.17 -23.69 8.76
C LEU A 139 9.60 -23.25 9.13
N MET A 140 10.59 -23.77 8.41
CA MET A 140 11.96 -23.23 8.39
C MET A 140 12.22 -22.63 7.00
N VAL A 141 12.31 -21.31 6.92
CA VAL A 141 12.46 -20.60 5.64
C VAL A 141 13.91 -20.16 5.47
N THR A 142 14.49 -20.43 4.28
CA THR A 142 15.88 -20.10 3.97
C THR A 142 15.97 -19.03 2.87
N ASN A 143 16.84 -18.05 3.08
CA ASN A 143 17.18 -17.02 2.11
C ASN A 143 18.67 -16.66 2.22
N GLY A 144 19.44 -17.13 1.25
CA GLY A 144 20.88 -17.02 1.24
C GLY A 144 21.50 -17.75 2.43
N ASP A 145 22.16 -16.99 3.30
CA ASP A 145 22.85 -17.45 4.50
C ASP A 145 21.97 -17.50 5.75
N VAL A 146 20.70 -17.11 5.63
CA VAL A 146 19.76 -17.01 6.75
C VAL A 146 18.73 -18.13 6.65
N THR A 147 18.58 -18.90 7.73
CA THR A 147 17.46 -19.81 7.94
C THR A 147 16.73 -19.40 9.20
N ALA A 148 15.44 -19.08 9.10
CA ALA A 148 14.65 -18.54 10.20
C ALA A 148 13.38 -19.37 10.43
N PRO A 149 12.96 -19.55 11.70
CA PRO A 149 11.66 -20.12 12.01
C PRO A 149 10.53 -19.20 11.55
N TYR A 150 9.52 -19.78 10.93
CA TYR A 150 8.33 -19.12 10.39
C TYR A 150 7.06 -19.79 10.90
N PHE A 151 5.97 -19.05 10.84
CA PHE A 151 4.61 -19.54 11.00
C PHE A 151 3.75 -19.05 9.84
N VAL A 152 2.95 -19.96 9.30
CA VAL A 152 1.95 -19.66 8.28
C VAL A 152 0.57 -20.12 8.73
N ASN A 153 -0.43 -19.34 8.39
CA ASN A 153 -1.83 -19.66 8.61
C ASN A 153 -2.39 -20.31 7.35
N PHE A 154 -2.68 -21.59 7.42
CA PHE A 154 -3.24 -22.40 6.35
C PHE A 154 -4.75 -22.54 6.52
N THR A 155 -5.49 -22.22 5.46
CA THR A 155 -6.93 -22.52 5.34
C THR A 155 -7.18 -23.19 4.00
N ALA A 156 -8.11 -24.14 3.95
CA ALA A 156 -8.60 -24.67 2.68
C ALA A 156 -10.11 -24.83 2.70
N PHE A 157 -10.73 -24.66 1.54
CA PHE A 157 -12.18 -24.67 1.39
C PHE A 157 -12.58 -24.99 -0.05
N PRO A 158 -13.76 -25.58 -0.27
CA PRO A 158 -14.29 -25.76 -1.62
C PRO A 158 -14.54 -24.41 -2.30
N TYR A 159 -14.04 -24.26 -3.52
CA TYR A 159 -14.21 -23.06 -4.33
C TYR A 159 -14.46 -23.44 -5.79
N GLN A 160 -15.30 -22.67 -6.45
CA GLN A 160 -15.65 -22.83 -7.86
C GLN A 160 -15.20 -21.56 -8.58
N ASP A 161 -14.21 -21.69 -9.46
CA ASP A 161 -13.72 -20.57 -10.26
C ASP A 161 -14.82 -20.13 -11.25
N LYS A 162 -14.95 -18.81 -11.47
CA LYS A 162 -15.87 -18.26 -12.47
C LYS A 162 -15.60 -18.80 -13.87
N ASN A 163 -14.33 -19.04 -14.19
CA ASN A 163 -13.88 -19.54 -15.49
C ASN A 163 -13.86 -21.07 -15.56
N ASN A 164 -13.86 -21.76 -14.42
CA ASN A 164 -13.90 -23.22 -14.33
C ASN A 164 -14.92 -23.68 -13.30
N ARG A 165 -16.10 -24.10 -13.78
CA ARG A 165 -17.22 -24.52 -12.94
C ARG A 165 -17.00 -25.82 -12.17
N LYS A 166 -15.82 -26.45 -12.23
CA LYS A 166 -15.51 -27.59 -11.37
C LYS A 166 -15.15 -27.08 -9.98
N GLN A 167 -15.90 -27.52 -8.97
CA GLN A 167 -15.56 -27.25 -7.58
C GLN A 167 -14.26 -27.97 -7.24
N ARG A 168 -13.29 -27.24 -6.71
CA ARG A 168 -12.00 -27.76 -6.25
C ARG A 168 -11.73 -27.26 -4.82
N VAL A 169 -10.86 -27.93 -4.09
CA VAL A 169 -10.43 -27.46 -2.77
C VAL A 169 -9.31 -26.45 -2.97
N HIS A 170 -9.58 -25.16 -2.78
CA HIS A 170 -8.55 -24.12 -2.82
C HIS A 170 -7.99 -23.89 -1.43
N ALA A 171 -6.75 -23.42 -1.36
CA ALA A 171 -6.13 -23.04 -0.10
C ALA A 171 -5.65 -21.59 -0.11
N ASN A 172 -5.56 -21.02 1.09
CA ASN A 172 -4.96 -19.73 1.34
C ASN A 172 -3.90 -19.92 2.44
N LEU A 173 -2.69 -19.42 2.15
CA LEU A 173 -1.59 -19.32 3.08
C LEU A 173 -1.30 -17.87 3.39
N ARG A 174 -1.27 -17.53 4.67
CA ARG A 174 -0.91 -16.19 5.14
C ARG A 174 0.28 -16.24 6.08
N ASN A 175 1.32 -15.42 5.85
CA ASN A 175 2.41 -15.28 6.83
C ASN A 175 1.84 -14.80 8.18
N SER A 176 2.15 -15.49 9.27
CA SER A 176 1.80 -15.11 10.65
C SER A 176 3.03 -15.04 11.57
N SER A 177 4.22 -14.95 10.97
CA SER A 177 5.51 -14.76 11.65
C SER A 177 5.75 -13.29 11.93
N TYR A 178 6.16 -12.99 13.15
CA TYR A 178 6.62 -11.66 13.54
C TYR A 178 7.51 -11.75 14.76
N TYR A 179 8.54 -10.91 14.81
CA TYR A 179 9.41 -10.78 15.96
C TYR A 179 8.95 -9.62 16.82
N LYS A 180 8.90 -9.83 18.14
CA LYS A 180 8.52 -8.82 19.14
C LYS A 180 9.72 -8.43 19.98
N GLY A 181 9.86 -7.13 20.22
CA GLY A 181 10.79 -6.57 21.18
C GLY A 181 10.17 -5.43 21.98
N GLU A 182 10.95 -4.89 22.91
CA GLU A 182 10.64 -3.66 23.63
C GLU A 182 11.85 -2.74 23.60
N ALA A 183 11.64 -1.46 23.35
CA ALA A 183 12.70 -0.46 23.25
C ALA A 183 12.21 0.91 23.72
N ASP A 184 13.16 1.77 24.09
CA ASP A 184 12.85 3.16 24.44
C ASP A 184 12.79 4.01 23.15
N PHE A 185 11.66 4.66 22.91
CA PHE A 185 11.48 5.71 21.91
C PHE A 185 11.10 7.00 22.63
N ASP A 186 11.88 8.05 22.43
CA ASP A 186 11.67 9.37 23.05
C ASP A 186 11.47 9.32 24.59
N GLY A 187 12.26 8.47 25.25
CA GLY A 187 12.25 8.30 26.71
C GLY A 187 11.11 7.43 27.24
N GLN A 188 10.29 6.84 26.36
CA GLN A 188 9.20 5.94 26.74
C GLN A 188 9.43 4.54 26.19
N ARG A 189 9.15 3.53 27.02
CA ARG A 189 9.33 2.11 26.68
C ARG A 189 8.12 1.61 25.90
N HIS A 190 8.29 1.24 24.63
CA HIS A 190 7.21 0.73 23.78
C HIS A 190 7.45 -0.71 23.34
N ASN A 191 6.35 -1.46 23.16
CA ASN A 191 6.39 -2.70 22.39
C ASN A 191 6.56 -2.36 20.91
N PHE A 192 7.38 -3.12 20.20
CA PHE A 192 7.44 -3.05 18.76
C PHE A 192 7.52 -4.45 18.15
N ILE A 193 7.07 -4.56 16.90
CA ILE A 193 7.16 -5.79 16.12
C ILE A 193 7.72 -5.52 14.72
N VAL A 194 8.41 -6.51 14.17
CA VAL A 194 8.89 -6.52 12.78
C VAL A 194 8.20 -7.65 12.02
N LEU A 195 7.64 -7.29 10.87
CA LEU A 195 6.88 -8.17 9.98
C LEU A 195 7.62 -8.38 8.67
N ASP A 196 7.83 -9.63 8.27
CA ASP A 196 8.22 -9.96 6.89
C ASP A 196 6.99 -9.94 5.98
N LEU A 197 6.80 -8.84 5.25
CA LEU A 197 5.65 -8.71 4.35
C LEU A 197 5.92 -9.22 2.93
N ASN A 198 7.15 -9.54 2.56
CA ASN A 198 7.45 -10.14 1.26
C ASN A 198 7.53 -11.69 1.34
N SER A 199 7.57 -12.25 2.55
CA SER A 199 7.63 -13.68 2.86
C SER A 199 8.91 -14.37 2.39
N ASN A 200 10.02 -13.63 2.32
CA ASN A 200 11.30 -14.14 1.86
C ASN A 200 12.19 -14.66 2.99
N GLY A 201 11.72 -14.75 4.23
CA GLY A 201 12.51 -15.33 5.32
C GLY A 201 13.46 -14.36 6.02
N ARG A 202 13.56 -13.10 5.56
CA ARG A 202 14.39 -12.04 6.15
C ARG A 202 13.51 -10.96 6.78
N TYR A 203 14.05 -10.30 7.81
CA TYR A 203 13.34 -9.26 8.57
C TYR A 203 14.05 -7.89 8.53
N ASN A 204 14.94 -7.70 7.55
CA ASN A 204 15.74 -6.49 7.39
C ASN A 204 15.65 -5.85 5.99
N ASP A 205 14.62 -6.19 5.22
CA ASP A 205 14.36 -5.64 3.90
C ASP A 205 13.56 -4.34 4.00
N TYR A 206 14.05 -3.28 3.35
CA TYR A 206 13.32 -2.02 3.33
C TYR A 206 12.00 -2.14 2.56
N GLU A 207 10.89 -1.70 3.15
CA GLU A 207 9.58 -1.70 2.50
C GLU A 207 9.49 -0.55 1.47
N LEU A 208 9.72 -0.91 0.21
CA LEU A 208 9.58 0.01 -0.92
C LEU A 208 8.13 0.16 -1.38
N LYS A 209 7.27 -0.80 -1.04
CA LYS A 209 5.83 -0.81 -1.28
C LYS A 209 5.22 -1.82 -0.33
N LEU A 210 3.95 -1.64 0.02
CA LEU A 210 3.20 -2.64 0.78
C LEU A 210 3.39 -4.04 0.18
N PHE A 211 3.79 -4.99 1.05
CA PHE A 211 4.14 -6.37 0.71
C PHE A 211 5.40 -6.55 -0.16
N LYS A 212 6.30 -5.55 -0.17
CA LYS A 212 7.60 -5.56 -0.88
C LYS A 212 8.71 -5.03 0.03
N GLY A 213 9.00 -5.80 1.07
CA GLY A 213 9.94 -5.54 2.15
C GLY A 213 9.24 -5.73 3.50
N ASP A 214 9.82 -5.18 4.56
CA ASP A 214 9.41 -5.45 5.93
C ASP A 214 8.77 -4.25 6.59
N ARG A 215 7.92 -4.51 7.57
CA ARG A 215 7.18 -3.46 8.25
C ARG A 215 7.47 -3.45 9.73
N LEU A 216 7.65 -2.25 10.25
CA LEU A 216 7.82 -1.99 11.67
C LEU A 216 6.51 -1.48 12.25
N LEU A 217 6.04 -2.09 13.33
CA LEU A 217 4.90 -1.60 14.08
C LEU A 217 5.31 -1.28 15.51
N ILE A 218 4.86 -0.14 16.05
CA ILE A 218 5.22 0.33 17.40
C ILE A 218 3.93 0.71 18.13
N ASP A 219 3.68 0.08 19.27
CA ASP A 219 2.53 0.30 20.14
C ASP A 219 2.77 1.58 20.95
N LEU A 220 2.36 2.72 20.38
CA LEU A 220 2.63 4.05 20.93
C LEU A 220 1.62 4.41 22.03
N ASP A 221 0.41 3.86 21.99
CA ASP A 221 -0.63 4.12 22.99
C ASP A 221 -0.79 3.01 24.06
N HIS A 222 -0.01 1.93 23.96
CA HIS A 222 -0.01 0.78 24.88
C HIS A 222 -1.32 -0.01 24.91
N ASP A 223 -2.14 0.06 23.86
CA ASP A 223 -3.38 -0.71 23.75
C ASP A 223 -3.16 -2.13 23.19
N GLY A 224 -1.94 -2.43 22.72
CA GLY A 224 -1.55 -3.74 22.20
C GLY A 224 -2.07 -4.06 20.80
N HIS A 225 -2.69 -3.07 20.13
CA HIS A 225 -3.06 -3.09 18.72
C HIS A 225 -2.12 -2.16 17.96
N PHE A 226 -2.08 -2.30 16.63
CA PHE A 226 -1.24 -1.45 15.79
C PHE A 226 -2.13 -0.80 14.74
N ARG A 227 -2.27 0.52 14.83
CA ARG A 227 -3.17 1.27 13.95
C ARG A 227 -2.41 2.19 13.01
N SER A 228 -2.90 2.26 11.77
CA SER A 228 -2.46 3.31 10.86
C SER A 228 -3.40 4.50 11.01
N PHE A 229 -2.85 5.66 11.34
CA PHE A 229 -3.60 6.90 11.46
C PHE A 229 -3.18 7.87 10.35
N GLU A 230 -4.10 8.75 9.96
CA GLU A 230 -3.79 9.87 9.07
C GLU A 230 -2.81 10.86 9.74
N ASP A 231 -2.96 11.07 11.06
CA ASP A 231 -2.01 11.85 11.85
C ASP A 231 -0.69 11.06 11.98
N PRO A 232 0.42 11.52 11.36
CA PRO A 232 1.69 10.81 11.40
C PRO A 232 2.24 10.64 12.82
N LYS A 233 1.86 11.53 13.76
CA LYS A 233 2.32 11.48 15.15
C LYS A 233 1.67 10.35 15.96
N LYS A 234 0.53 9.84 15.49
CA LYS A 234 -0.20 8.74 16.11
C LYS A 234 0.00 7.43 15.36
N ASN A 235 0.58 7.48 14.17
CA ASN A 235 0.77 6.31 13.33
C ASN A 235 1.65 5.28 14.04
N GLU A 236 1.20 4.02 14.07
CA GLU A 236 1.91 2.91 14.72
C GLU A 236 2.47 1.92 13.68
N SER A 237 2.37 2.28 12.41
CA SER A 237 2.59 1.39 11.28
C SER A 237 3.51 2.01 10.25
N PHE A 238 4.77 1.59 10.25
CA PHE A 238 5.85 2.23 9.50
C PHE A 238 6.46 1.26 8.49
N PRO A 239 6.68 1.67 7.23
CA PRO A 239 7.54 0.89 6.34
C PRO A 239 8.93 0.81 6.96
N LEU A 240 9.55 -0.38 7.00
CA LEU A 240 10.95 -0.47 7.42
C LEU A 240 11.77 0.35 6.43
N SER A 241 12.47 1.35 6.95
CA SER A 241 13.28 2.30 6.19
C SER A 241 14.56 2.57 6.98
N ARG A 242 15.56 3.16 6.33
CA ARG A 242 16.83 3.54 6.96
C ARG A 242 16.60 4.42 8.19
N PHE A 243 15.65 5.34 8.08
CA PHE A 243 15.19 6.21 9.16
C PHE A 243 13.66 6.19 9.26
N THR A 244 13.16 6.19 10.49
CA THR A 244 11.73 6.21 10.80
C THR A 244 11.44 7.32 11.81
N PHE A 245 10.44 8.14 11.53
CA PHE A 245 9.99 9.19 12.44
C PHE A 245 8.97 8.61 13.42
N VAL A 246 9.33 8.53 14.70
CA VAL A 246 8.54 7.91 15.77
C VAL A 246 8.43 8.92 16.91
N ALA A 247 7.21 9.16 17.40
CA ALA A 247 6.96 10.04 18.55
C ALA A 247 7.65 11.42 18.47
N GLY A 248 7.77 11.99 17.27
CA GLY A 248 8.38 13.32 17.09
C GLY A 248 9.89 13.33 16.82
N ARG A 249 10.57 12.17 16.76
CA ARG A 249 12.01 12.08 16.53
C ARG A 249 12.38 11.00 15.50
N TRP A 250 13.53 11.18 14.85
CA TRP A 250 14.05 10.20 13.89
C TRP A 250 14.84 9.09 14.60
N PHE A 251 14.60 7.85 14.19
CA PHE A 251 15.30 6.66 14.66
C PHE A 251 15.87 5.87 13.50
N SER A 252 17.04 5.27 13.70
CA SER A 252 17.54 4.18 12.87
C SER A 252 17.23 2.86 13.56
N ILE A 253 16.49 1.99 12.87
CA ILE A 253 16.00 0.72 13.40
C ILE A 253 16.45 -0.36 12.43
N LEU A 254 17.37 -1.20 12.90
CA LEU A 254 18.07 -2.19 12.09
C LEU A 254 17.86 -3.58 12.69
N PRO A 255 16.80 -4.30 12.28
CA PRO A 255 16.65 -5.71 12.63
C PRO A 255 17.80 -6.53 12.03
N SER A 256 18.18 -7.60 12.70
CA SER A 256 19.04 -8.62 12.11
C SER A 256 18.28 -9.37 11.00
N PRO A 257 18.98 -9.94 10.00
CA PRO A 257 18.32 -10.65 8.91
C PRO A 257 17.35 -11.76 9.35
N ASP A 258 17.68 -12.48 10.43
CA ASP A 258 16.84 -13.53 11.02
C ASP A 258 15.71 -13.00 11.93
N GLY A 259 15.64 -11.69 12.14
CA GLY A 259 14.66 -11.01 13.01
C GLY A 259 14.91 -11.15 14.51
N SER A 260 15.90 -11.97 14.93
CA SER A 260 16.13 -12.29 16.35
C SER A 260 16.65 -11.13 17.18
N ARG A 261 17.17 -10.07 16.56
CA ARG A 261 17.70 -8.88 17.23
C ARG A 261 17.34 -7.61 16.48
N ALA A 262 17.36 -6.47 17.16
CA ALA A 262 17.32 -5.16 16.52
C ALA A 262 18.28 -4.17 17.20
N LYS A 263 18.91 -3.32 16.39
CA LYS A 263 19.64 -2.15 16.87
C LYS A 263 18.78 -0.91 16.67
N ILE A 264 18.60 -0.12 17.71
CA ILE A 264 17.76 1.08 17.70
C ILE A 264 18.58 2.25 18.24
N ALA A 265 18.60 3.37 17.51
CA ALA A 265 19.24 4.59 17.97
C ALA A 265 18.47 5.80 17.47
N ALA A 266 18.30 6.81 18.34
CA ALA A 266 17.89 8.12 17.90
C ALA A 266 18.97 8.73 16.99
N VAL A 267 18.55 9.43 15.95
CA VAL A 267 19.46 10.02 14.95
C VAL A 267 18.92 11.35 14.47
N ASP A 268 19.81 12.23 14.02
CA ASP A 268 19.45 13.48 13.35
C ASP A 268 19.88 13.38 11.88
N PRO A 269 19.03 12.83 11.00
CA PRO A 269 19.38 12.70 9.59
C PRO A 269 19.58 14.10 8.97
N PRO A 270 20.51 14.27 8.02
CA PRO A 270 20.62 15.53 7.30
C PRO A 270 19.32 15.81 6.53
N MET A 271 18.79 17.01 6.69
CA MET A 271 17.53 17.45 6.08
C MET A 271 17.77 18.51 5.00
N GLY A 272 16.89 18.55 4.02
CA GLY A 272 16.73 19.64 3.05
C GLY A 272 15.28 20.10 2.99
N VAL A 273 15.02 21.18 2.27
CA VAL A 273 13.67 21.74 2.08
C VAL A 273 13.15 21.35 0.70
N VAL A 274 11.89 20.95 0.63
CA VAL A 274 11.19 20.63 -0.61
C VAL A 274 10.02 21.61 -0.77
N GLU A 275 9.98 22.29 -1.91
CA GLU A 275 8.91 23.19 -2.31
C GLU A 275 8.05 22.55 -3.40
N ALA A 276 6.74 22.76 -3.34
CA ALA A 276 5.80 22.30 -4.36
C ALA A 276 4.74 23.36 -4.66
N ALA A 277 3.95 23.15 -5.73
CA ALA A 277 2.84 24.02 -6.07
C ALA A 277 1.78 24.07 -4.94
N PRO A 278 1.00 25.16 -4.80
CA PRO A 278 0.14 25.40 -3.65
C PRO A 278 -0.86 24.28 -3.33
N HIS A 279 -1.36 23.58 -4.34
CA HIS A 279 -2.33 22.51 -4.15
C HIS A 279 -1.70 21.16 -3.82
N VAL A 280 -0.38 21.01 -3.94
CA VAL A 280 0.32 19.77 -3.60
C VAL A 280 0.34 19.64 -2.08
N SER A 281 -0.49 18.75 -1.54
CA SER A 281 -0.58 18.52 -0.10
C SER A 281 0.30 17.37 0.36
N ARG A 282 0.56 16.40 -0.51
CA ARG A 282 1.42 15.25 -0.21
C ARG A 282 2.23 14.78 -1.40
N VAL A 283 3.48 14.38 -1.16
CA VAL A 283 4.32 13.67 -2.13
C VAL A 283 4.98 12.47 -1.47
N LYS A 284 4.87 11.31 -2.12
CA LYS A 284 5.56 10.09 -1.69
C LYS A 284 6.85 9.91 -2.45
N LEU A 285 7.98 10.05 -1.76
CA LEU A 285 9.32 9.83 -2.29
C LEU A 285 9.82 8.44 -1.89
N ARG A 286 10.53 7.75 -2.79
CA ARG A 286 11.16 6.47 -2.46
C ARG A 286 12.57 6.36 -3.04
N SER A 287 13.45 5.74 -2.27
CA SER A 287 14.77 5.27 -2.69
C SER A 287 14.88 3.78 -2.36
N ALA A 288 16.00 3.13 -2.68
CA ALA A 288 16.23 1.72 -2.33
C ALA A 288 16.23 1.44 -0.81
N SER A 289 16.33 2.45 0.05
CA SER A 289 16.42 2.28 1.50
C SER A 289 15.52 3.19 2.32
N GLN A 290 14.74 4.06 1.69
CA GLN A 290 13.93 5.05 2.40
C GLN A 290 12.65 5.32 1.63
N THR A 291 11.52 5.23 2.34
CA THR A 291 10.25 5.81 1.90
C THR A 291 9.97 7.06 2.73
N LEU A 292 9.58 8.16 2.10
CA LEU A 292 9.14 9.40 2.75
C LEU A 292 7.74 9.75 2.25
N ASP A 293 6.85 10.09 3.19
CA ASP A 293 5.59 10.76 2.89
C ASP A 293 5.75 12.22 3.31
N LEU A 294 6.04 13.09 2.33
CA LEU A 294 6.15 14.52 2.55
C LEU A 294 4.75 15.11 2.63
N ILE A 295 4.44 15.79 3.74
CA ILE A 295 3.20 16.55 3.91
C ILE A 295 3.59 18.02 3.84
N PHE A 296 2.96 18.73 2.90
CA PHE A 296 3.29 20.12 2.64
C PHE A 296 2.42 21.05 3.49
N HIS A 297 3.07 22.04 4.09
CA HIS A 297 2.45 23.16 4.78
C HIS A 297 2.94 24.44 4.13
N ASP A 298 2.01 25.28 3.65
CA ASP A 298 2.34 26.51 2.92
C ASP A 298 3.30 26.30 1.73
N GLY A 299 3.13 25.18 1.02
CA GLY A 299 3.94 24.80 -0.15
C GLY A 299 5.32 24.25 0.18
N GLN A 300 5.65 24.00 1.46
CA GLN A 300 6.96 23.50 1.90
C GLN A 300 6.86 22.23 2.76
N ALA A 301 7.86 21.35 2.64
CA ALA A 301 8.06 20.18 3.49
C ALA A 301 9.56 19.94 3.73
N GLU A 302 9.91 19.36 4.89
CA GLU A 302 11.27 18.88 5.13
C GLU A 302 11.44 17.45 4.63
N ALA A 303 12.59 17.14 4.04
CA ALA A 303 12.91 15.80 3.57
C ALA A 303 14.34 15.39 3.95
N ILE A 304 14.54 14.11 4.18
CA ILE A 304 15.88 13.54 4.39
C ILE A 304 16.69 13.70 3.10
N VAL A 305 17.96 14.07 3.22
CA VAL A 305 18.90 14.17 2.11
C VAL A 305 19.10 12.82 1.43
N GLY A 306 18.99 12.81 0.11
CA GLY A 306 19.11 11.59 -0.69
C GLY A 306 18.61 11.74 -2.12
N ALA A 307 18.80 10.68 -2.91
CA ALA A 307 18.25 10.55 -4.25
C ALA A 307 16.97 9.70 -4.20
N TYR A 308 15.90 10.20 -4.79
CA TYR A 308 14.57 9.60 -4.72
C TYR A 308 13.88 9.58 -6.08
N GLU A 309 12.89 8.70 -6.19
CA GLU A 309 11.85 8.72 -7.22
C GLU A 309 10.54 9.24 -6.61
N ILE A 310 9.80 10.05 -7.36
CA ILE A 310 8.43 10.42 -6.99
C ILE A 310 7.49 9.28 -7.35
N HIS A 311 6.77 8.74 -6.37
CA HIS A 311 5.88 7.59 -6.57
C HIS A 311 4.41 7.97 -6.62
N GLU A 312 4.01 8.90 -5.76
CA GLU A 312 2.63 9.32 -5.58
C GLU A 312 2.60 10.82 -5.28
N ILE A 313 1.59 11.50 -5.81
CA ILE A 313 1.34 12.93 -5.59
C ILE A 313 -0.13 13.06 -5.23
N GLU A 314 -0.41 13.82 -4.18
CA GLU A 314 -1.76 14.19 -3.78
C GLU A 314 -1.92 15.70 -3.89
N LEU A 315 -3.01 16.12 -4.52
CA LEU A 315 -3.46 17.50 -4.58
C LEU A 315 -4.74 17.63 -3.77
N THR A 316 -4.90 18.69 -2.99
CA THR A 316 -6.14 18.97 -2.27
C THR A 316 -6.55 20.42 -2.40
N SER A 317 -7.84 20.70 -2.22
CA SER A 317 -8.34 22.07 -2.04
C SER A 317 -7.60 22.77 -0.89
N PRO A 318 -7.34 24.08 -0.98
CA PRO A 318 -6.87 24.86 0.16
C PRO A 318 -7.80 24.71 1.37
N ARG A 319 -7.23 24.66 2.58
CA ARG A 319 -8.03 24.54 3.81
C ARG A 319 -8.95 25.75 3.96
N GLY A 320 -10.23 25.49 4.26
CA GLY A 320 -11.23 26.53 4.53
C GLY A 320 -12.06 26.94 3.31
N GLU A 321 -11.87 26.31 2.16
CA GLU A 321 -12.81 26.45 1.04
C GLU A 321 -14.12 25.68 1.29
N ALA A 322 -15.19 26.10 0.62
CA ALA A 322 -16.53 25.53 0.81
C ALA A 322 -16.67 24.11 0.23
N LEU A 323 -15.76 23.69 -0.66
CA LEU A 323 -15.78 22.40 -1.34
C LEU A 323 -14.41 21.74 -1.15
N GLU A 324 -14.37 20.63 -0.40
CA GLU A 324 -13.16 19.83 -0.25
C GLU A 324 -13.02 18.83 -1.40
N TRP A 325 -11.84 18.79 -2.02
CA TRP A 325 -11.50 17.80 -3.05
C TRP A 325 -10.09 17.24 -2.84
N SER A 326 -9.88 16.01 -3.33
CA SER A 326 -8.55 15.37 -3.40
C SER A 326 -8.35 14.66 -4.74
N LEU A 327 -7.18 14.89 -5.34
CA LEU A 327 -6.70 14.21 -6.53
C LEU A 327 -5.43 13.44 -6.20
N THR A 328 -5.34 12.15 -6.56
CA THR A 328 -4.13 11.35 -6.37
C THR A 328 -3.58 10.84 -7.70
N ALA A 329 -2.31 11.10 -7.99
CA ALA A 329 -1.60 10.49 -9.12
C ALA A 329 -0.60 9.44 -8.64
N ARG A 330 -0.65 8.25 -9.26
CA ARG A 330 0.38 7.21 -9.10
C ARG A 330 1.21 7.10 -10.37
N LEU A 331 2.49 7.40 -10.26
CA LEU A 331 3.38 7.46 -11.42
C LEU A 331 3.84 6.05 -11.84
N LYS A 332 3.75 5.79 -13.15
CA LYS A 332 4.22 4.54 -13.77
C LYS A 332 5.72 4.38 -13.52
N LYS A 333 6.16 3.14 -13.30
CA LYS A 333 7.55 2.83 -12.87
C LYS A 333 8.62 3.48 -13.76
N ASN A 334 8.42 3.48 -15.09
CA ASN A 334 9.42 3.99 -16.03
C ASN A 334 9.38 5.51 -16.21
N ASP A 335 8.33 6.17 -15.72
CA ASP A 335 8.06 7.60 -15.93
C ASP A 335 8.23 8.41 -14.63
N ARG A 336 8.72 7.78 -13.55
CA ARG A 336 8.88 8.45 -12.25
C ARG A 336 9.98 9.50 -12.32
N PRO A 337 9.68 10.78 -12.02
CA PRO A 337 10.70 11.79 -11.88
C PRO A 337 11.70 11.41 -10.78
N LYS A 338 12.98 11.56 -11.11
CA LYS A 338 14.08 11.43 -10.15
C LYS A 338 14.39 12.81 -9.58
N VAL A 339 14.57 12.88 -8.26
CA VAL A 339 14.89 14.10 -7.54
C VAL A 339 16.02 13.86 -6.56
N VAL A 340 16.77 14.91 -6.24
CA VAL A 340 17.84 14.86 -5.24
C VAL A 340 17.55 15.95 -4.22
N VAL A 341 17.40 15.55 -2.96
CA VAL A 341 17.30 16.46 -1.83
C VAL A 341 18.71 16.66 -1.29
N THR A 342 19.20 17.89 -1.31
CA THR A 342 20.52 18.27 -0.77
C THR A 342 20.33 18.95 0.60
N LYS A 343 21.36 18.85 1.44
CA LYS A 343 21.36 19.50 2.76
C LYS A 343 21.35 21.02 2.58
N ASP A 344 20.53 21.71 3.38
CA ASP A 344 20.47 23.18 3.43
C ASP A 344 20.12 23.86 2.09
N GLU A 345 19.61 23.10 1.11
CA GLU A 345 19.11 23.59 -0.17
C GLU A 345 17.59 23.37 -0.30
N THR A 346 16.96 24.20 -1.14
CA THR A 346 15.54 24.07 -1.49
C THR A 346 15.38 23.39 -2.85
N LEU A 347 14.80 22.19 -2.84
CA LEU A 347 14.38 21.48 -4.04
C LEU A 347 12.96 21.93 -4.45
N LYS A 348 12.81 22.52 -5.64
CA LYS A 348 11.51 22.83 -6.22
C LYS A 348 10.99 21.65 -7.03
N LEU A 349 9.85 21.08 -6.63
CA LEU A 349 9.18 20.03 -7.37
C LEU A 349 8.35 20.61 -8.51
N ASP A 350 8.58 20.07 -9.69
CA ASP A 350 7.87 20.42 -10.92
C ASP A 350 6.84 19.31 -11.25
N VAL A 351 5.87 19.14 -10.36
CA VAL A 351 4.80 18.13 -10.43
C VAL A 351 3.47 18.69 -9.93
N GLY A 352 2.34 18.09 -10.33
CA GLY A 352 1.02 18.65 -10.07
C GLY A 352 0.59 19.54 -11.23
N GLU A 353 0.56 20.84 -10.98
CA GLU A 353 0.08 21.86 -11.91
C GLU A 353 1.11 22.19 -13.02
N PRO A 354 0.68 22.72 -14.18
CA PRO A 354 -0.71 22.92 -14.59
C PRO A 354 -1.43 21.60 -14.88
N LEU A 355 -2.75 21.58 -14.65
CA LEU A 355 -3.58 20.43 -14.93
C LEU A 355 -4.29 20.58 -16.27
N ARG A 356 -4.44 19.46 -16.98
CA ARG A 356 -5.17 19.34 -18.24
C ARG A 356 -6.22 18.27 -18.12
N VAL A 357 -7.33 18.43 -18.82
CA VAL A 357 -8.33 17.37 -18.92
C VAL A 357 -8.30 16.80 -20.33
N GLU A 358 -7.91 15.53 -20.42
CA GLU A 358 -7.86 14.80 -21.67
C GLU A 358 -9.09 13.92 -21.81
N LEU A 359 -9.67 13.92 -23.02
CA LEU A 359 -10.78 13.05 -23.39
C LEU A 359 -10.31 12.14 -24.54
N ASP A 360 -10.38 10.84 -24.31
CA ASP A 360 -10.17 9.78 -25.30
C ASP A 360 -11.50 9.09 -25.64
N ILE A 361 -11.70 8.78 -26.91
CA ILE A 361 -12.97 8.33 -27.50
C ILE A 361 -12.72 7.08 -28.32
N GLU A 362 -13.19 5.94 -27.79
CA GLU A 362 -13.00 4.63 -28.43
C GLU A 362 -14.35 4.07 -28.92
N PRO A 363 -14.54 3.86 -30.24
CA PRO A 363 -15.69 3.14 -30.77
C PRO A 363 -15.77 1.71 -30.21
N GLN A 364 -16.96 1.25 -29.81
CA GLN A 364 -17.14 -0.11 -29.28
C GLN A 364 -17.37 -1.14 -30.39
N LYS A 365 -16.37 -1.99 -30.66
CA LYS A 365 -16.35 -2.98 -31.76
C LYS A 365 -17.59 -3.89 -31.87
N ASN A 366 -18.27 -4.16 -30.74
CA ASN A 366 -19.39 -5.10 -30.68
C ASN A 366 -20.75 -4.44 -30.40
N ARG A 367 -20.80 -3.10 -30.36
CA ARG A 367 -22.03 -2.36 -30.05
C ARG A 367 -22.08 -1.12 -30.92
N ALA A 368 -22.75 -1.25 -32.07
CA ALA A 368 -23.06 -0.11 -32.93
C ALA A 368 -23.67 1.01 -32.08
N ARG A 369 -23.22 2.24 -32.29
CA ARG A 369 -23.69 3.44 -31.59
C ARG A 369 -23.29 3.59 -30.12
N MET A 370 -22.35 2.76 -29.65
CA MET A 370 -21.70 2.97 -28.37
C MET A 370 -20.28 3.46 -28.52
N VAL A 371 -19.94 4.46 -27.73
CA VAL A 371 -18.60 5.02 -27.64
C VAL A 371 -18.14 4.91 -26.19
N LYS A 372 -16.89 4.52 -25.97
CA LYS A 372 -16.27 4.54 -24.66
C LYS A 372 -15.51 5.85 -24.52
N LEU A 373 -15.94 6.66 -23.57
CA LEU A 373 -15.31 7.91 -23.20
C LEU A 373 -14.39 7.65 -22.02
N ARG A 374 -13.13 8.05 -22.16
CA ARG A 374 -12.13 8.00 -21.09
C ARG A 374 -11.66 9.42 -20.84
N MET A 375 -12.13 9.99 -19.74
CA MET A 375 -11.64 11.28 -19.27
C MET A 375 -10.50 11.06 -18.27
N GLN A 376 -9.45 11.85 -18.39
CA GLN A 376 -8.27 11.79 -17.52
C GLN A 376 -7.85 13.21 -17.15
N ILE A 377 -7.53 13.42 -15.88
CA ILE A 377 -6.84 14.64 -15.44
C ILE A 377 -5.34 14.34 -15.54
N VAL A 378 -4.62 15.13 -16.32
CA VAL A 378 -3.19 14.96 -16.57
C VAL A 378 -2.48 16.21 -16.07
N GLY A 379 -1.61 16.03 -15.08
CA GLY A 379 -0.77 17.12 -14.61
C GLY A 379 0.53 17.24 -15.39
N ASN A 380 1.40 18.13 -14.92
CA ASN A 380 2.71 18.32 -15.52
C ASN A 380 3.49 16.98 -15.55
N ARG A 381 4.30 16.81 -16.60
CA ARG A 381 5.07 15.58 -16.88
C ARG A 381 4.24 14.31 -17.11
N GLY A 382 2.95 14.45 -17.44
CA GLY A 382 2.09 13.33 -17.87
C GLY A 382 1.55 12.47 -16.71
N ALA A 383 1.58 13.00 -15.49
CA ALA A 383 1.00 12.33 -14.32
C ALA A 383 -0.53 12.25 -14.44
N THR A 384 -1.10 11.05 -14.46
CA THR A 384 -2.57 10.88 -14.47
C THR A 384 -3.11 10.88 -13.04
N TYR A 385 -4.04 11.79 -12.76
CA TYR A 385 -4.69 11.97 -11.48
C TYR A 385 -6.05 11.26 -11.43
N LEU A 386 -6.33 10.66 -10.28
CA LEU A 386 -7.60 10.05 -9.95
C LEU A 386 -8.31 10.91 -8.91
N TYR A 387 -9.61 11.09 -9.10
CA TYR A 387 -10.48 11.84 -8.20
C TYR A 387 -10.93 10.89 -7.09
N ASN A 388 -10.78 11.32 -5.84
CA ASN A 388 -11.17 10.50 -4.70
C ASN A 388 -12.67 10.72 -4.41
N GLU A 389 -13.53 9.77 -4.83
CA GLU A 389 -15.00 9.84 -4.68
C GLU A 389 -15.47 9.77 -3.22
N ASP A 390 -14.61 9.40 -2.26
CA ASP A 390 -15.00 9.22 -0.85
C ASP A 390 -15.38 10.54 -0.15
N GLN A 391 -15.17 11.70 -0.79
CA GLN A 391 -15.66 13.00 -0.33
C GLN A 391 -16.89 13.43 -1.15
N GLU A 392 -18.09 13.27 -0.56
CA GLU A 392 -19.43 13.45 -1.20
C GLU A 392 -19.75 14.86 -1.75
N ILE A 393 -18.81 15.81 -1.73
CA ILE A 393 -19.15 17.24 -1.73
C ILE A 393 -18.95 17.94 -3.10
N VAL A 394 -18.20 17.36 -4.05
CA VAL A 394 -17.95 18.04 -5.34
C VAL A 394 -18.73 17.43 -6.50
N ALA A 395 -19.19 18.30 -7.41
CA ALA A 395 -19.79 17.86 -8.66
C ALA A 395 -18.79 16.96 -9.40
N PRO A 396 -19.16 15.71 -9.75
CA PRO A 396 -18.25 14.82 -10.47
C PRO A 396 -17.90 15.46 -11.81
N PRO A 397 -16.68 15.23 -12.32
CA PRO A 397 -16.29 15.78 -13.60
C PRO A 397 -17.29 15.35 -14.69
N GLY A 398 -17.63 16.30 -15.55
CA GLY A 398 -18.74 16.24 -16.48
C GLY A 398 -18.33 16.27 -17.94
N LEU A 399 -19.32 16.15 -18.82
CA LEU A 399 -19.15 16.30 -20.26
C LEU A 399 -20.25 17.22 -20.81
N ILE A 400 -19.85 18.23 -21.58
CA ILE A 400 -20.75 19.05 -22.39
C ILE A 400 -20.62 18.60 -23.85
N VAL A 401 -21.74 18.37 -24.50
CA VAL A 401 -21.81 18.06 -25.94
C VAL A 401 -22.38 19.27 -26.66
N LEU A 402 -21.61 19.85 -27.56
CA LEU A 402 -22.01 20.99 -28.38
C LEU A 402 -22.36 20.55 -29.79
N ASP A 403 -23.40 21.16 -30.39
CA ASP A 403 -23.67 21.03 -31.82
C ASP A 403 -22.70 21.87 -32.67
N SER A 404 -22.83 21.81 -33.99
CA SER A 404 -22.00 22.59 -34.93
C SER A 404 -22.18 24.12 -34.84
N ASN A 405 -23.11 24.61 -34.02
CA ASN A 405 -23.32 26.03 -33.74
C ASN A 405 -22.96 26.36 -32.28
N GLU A 406 -22.14 25.52 -31.64
CA GLU A 406 -21.67 25.67 -30.25
C GLU A 406 -22.81 25.64 -29.20
N ARG A 407 -23.99 25.11 -29.55
CA ARG A 407 -25.11 25.03 -28.60
C ARG A 407 -25.03 23.74 -27.79
N PRO A 408 -25.14 23.79 -26.45
CA PRO A 408 -25.17 22.60 -25.64
C PRO A 408 -26.43 21.78 -25.93
N VAL A 409 -26.23 20.56 -26.44
CA VAL A 409 -27.32 19.61 -26.75
C VAL A 409 -27.41 18.48 -25.71
N ALA A 410 -26.37 18.28 -24.93
CA ALA A 410 -26.38 17.40 -23.76
C ALA A 410 -25.35 17.88 -22.73
N THR A 411 -25.69 17.74 -21.46
CA THR A 411 -24.76 17.87 -20.34
C THR A 411 -24.88 16.61 -19.49
N TRP A 412 -23.73 16.08 -19.07
CA TRP A 412 -23.69 14.87 -18.28
C TRP A 412 -22.91 15.12 -16.99
N PRO A 413 -23.52 14.94 -15.81
CA PRO A 413 -22.73 14.62 -14.63
C PRO A 413 -22.37 13.14 -14.73
N VAL A 414 -21.09 12.80 -14.81
CA VAL A 414 -20.68 11.40 -14.94
C VAL A 414 -20.83 10.71 -13.57
N ARG A 415 -22.07 10.38 -13.22
CA ARG A 415 -22.54 10.01 -11.87
C ARG A 415 -22.35 8.53 -11.50
N ASN A 416 -21.65 7.75 -12.31
CA ASN A 416 -21.49 6.32 -12.06
C ASN A 416 -20.02 5.95 -11.99
N ARG A 417 -19.50 5.78 -10.77
CA ARG A 417 -18.23 5.11 -10.44
C ARG A 417 -17.17 5.32 -11.51
N ILE A 418 -16.70 6.56 -11.63
CA ILE A 418 -15.48 6.77 -12.40
C ILE A 418 -14.36 6.53 -11.40
N ILE A 419 -13.82 5.32 -11.42
CA ILE A 419 -12.39 5.25 -11.19
C ILE A 419 -11.81 6.03 -12.38
N LEU A 420 -11.39 7.27 -12.18
CA LEU A 420 -10.51 7.91 -13.16
C LEU A 420 -9.34 6.91 -13.30
N GLY A 421 -9.19 6.30 -14.49
CA GLY A 421 -8.37 5.09 -14.72
C GLY A 421 -9.16 3.88 -15.26
N ASP A 422 -8.67 3.26 -16.36
CA ASP A 422 -9.10 2.06 -17.13
C ASP A 422 -10.60 1.74 -17.41
N ILE A 423 -11.51 2.10 -16.52
CA ILE A 423 -12.95 1.86 -16.62
C ILE A 423 -13.60 3.09 -17.27
N GLY A 424 -13.51 3.17 -18.60
CA GLY A 424 -14.20 4.20 -19.36
C GLY A 424 -15.73 4.07 -19.28
N ASN A 425 -16.40 5.21 -19.32
CA ASN A 425 -17.85 5.28 -19.36
C ASN A 425 -18.34 4.99 -20.78
N SER A 426 -19.41 4.21 -20.90
CA SER A 426 -20.04 3.97 -22.19
C SER A 426 -21.17 4.97 -22.41
N TRP A 427 -21.09 5.73 -23.51
CA TRP A 427 -22.18 6.57 -23.96
C TRP A 427 -22.92 5.90 -25.12
N SER A 428 -24.25 5.84 -25.04
CA SER A 428 -25.10 5.45 -26.15
C SER A 428 -25.54 6.70 -26.89
N VAL A 429 -25.13 6.82 -28.15
CA VAL A 429 -25.48 7.94 -29.02
C VAL A 429 -26.95 7.79 -29.43
N PRO A 430 -27.83 8.78 -29.16
CA PRO A 430 -29.23 8.71 -29.59
C PRO A 430 -29.33 8.59 -31.12
N ARG A 431 -30.35 7.89 -31.65
CA ARG A 431 -30.54 7.72 -33.10
C ARG A 431 -30.70 9.04 -33.87
N SER A 432 -31.04 10.12 -33.18
CA SER A 432 -31.20 11.46 -33.74
C SER A 432 -29.89 12.27 -33.82
N PHE A 433 -28.78 11.75 -33.29
CA PHE A 433 -27.47 12.41 -33.38
C PHE A 433 -26.79 12.03 -34.69
N THR A 434 -26.94 12.91 -35.69
CA THR A 434 -26.23 12.86 -36.97
C THR A 434 -25.65 14.24 -37.22
N GLY A 435 -24.35 14.32 -37.50
CA GLY A 435 -23.63 15.58 -37.69
C GLY A 435 -22.32 15.62 -36.91
N LYS A 436 -21.67 16.79 -36.96
CA LYS A 436 -20.46 17.11 -36.19
C LYS A 436 -20.84 17.67 -34.83
N TYR A 437 -20.16 17.19 -33.81
CA TYR A 437 -20.32 17.62 -32.42
C TYR A 437 -18.96 17.86 -31.81
N GLU A 438 -18.92 18.70 -30.78
CA GLU A 438 -17.73 18.90 -29.97
C GLU A 438 -17.99 18.42 -28.55
N LEU A 439 -17.09 17.58 -28.05
CA LEU A 439 -17.17 16.99 -26.71
C LEU A 439 -16.17 17.71 -25.81
N TRP A 440 -16.70 18.42 -24.81
CA TRP A 440 -15.93 19.21 -23.86
C TRP A 440 -15.96 18.57 -22.48
N PRO A 441 -14.84 18.03 -21.99
CA PRO A 441 -14.77 17.61 -20.60
C PRO A 441 -14.80 18.85 -19.71
N VAL A 442 -15.57 18.79 -18.62
CA VAL A 442 -15.69 19.88 -17.66
C VAL A 442 -15.30 19.38 -16.29
N VAL A 443 -14.28 20.00 -15.72
CA VAL A 443 -13.83 19.77 -14.35
C VAL A 443 -13.84 21.12 -13.67
N ASP A 444 -14.61 21.23 -12.58
CA ASP A 444 -14.71 22.45 -11.78
C ASP A 444 -14.27 22.10 -10.36
N LEU A 445 -12.96 22.24 -10.11
CA LEU A 445 -12.37 22.10 -8.79
C LEU A 445 -11.87 23.48 -8.36
N PRO A 446 -12.47 24.08 -7.31
CA PRO A 446 -12.06 25.40 -6.83
C PRO A 446 -10.56 25.49 -6.56
N GLY A 447 -9.95 26.61 -6.97
CA GLY A 447 -8.52 26.86 -6.82
C GLY A 447 -7.65 26.30 -7.95
N LEU A 448 -8.14 25.35 -8.75
CA LEU A 448 -7.39 24.77 -9.87
C LEU A 448 -7.87 25.30 -11.22
N ASP A 449 -6.91 25.74 -12.04
CA ASP A 449 -7.13 26.03 -13.44
C ASP A 449 -6.86 24.77 -14.29
N PHE A 450 -7.84 24.36 -15.08
CA PHE A 450 -7.72 23.25 -16.03
C PHE A 450 -7.64 23.77 -17.46
N GLU A 451 -6.63 23.32 -18.20
CA GLU A 451 -6.66 23.40 -19.65
C GLU A 451 -7.57 22.28 -20.19
N THR A 452 -8.71 22.65 -20.75
CA THR A 452 -9.65 21.71 -21.38
C THR A 452 -9.55 21.83 -22.90
N VAL A 453 -9.56 20.69 -23.60
CA VAL A 453 -9.51 20.65 -25.06
C VAL A 453 -10.73 19.90 -25.57
N GLY A 454 -11.56 20.59 -26.35
CA GLY A 454 -12.69 19.98 -27.06
C GLY A 454 -12.23 18.91 -28.05
N ARG A 455 -13.02 17.86 -28.21
CA ARG A 455 -12.82 16.82 -29.24
C ARG A 455 -13.97 16.86 -30.23
N GLU A 456 -13.67 17.14 -31.50
CA GLU A 456 -14.65 17.02 -32.58
C GLU A 456 -14.92 15.55 -32.87
N VAL A 457 -16.20 15.18 -32.94
CA VAL A 457 -16.66 13.85 -33.36
C VAL A 457 -17.74 13.99 -34.41
N GLU A 458 -17.70 13.13 -35.43
CA GLU A 458 -18.75 13.06 -36.44
C GLU A 458 -19.56 11.78 -36.31
N PHE A 459 -20.88 11.91 -36.12
CA PHE A 459 -21.83 10.80 -36.14
C PHE A 459 -22.58 10.74 -37.47
N ARG A 460 -22.66 9.55 -38.08
CA ARG A 460 -23.56 9.27 -39.21
C ARG A 460 -24.37 8.02 -38.90
N ASP A 461 -25.70 8.13 -38.96
CA ASP A 461 -26.64 7.05 -38.66
C ASP A 461 -26.42 6.37 -37.27
N GLY A 462 -25.88 7.17 -36.34
CA GLY A 462 -25.50 6.76 -34.99
C GLY A 462 -24.13 6.10 -34.86
N GLU A 463 -23.32 6.01 -35.92
CA GLU A 463 -21.94 5.49 -35.88
C GLU A 463 -20.92 6.63 -35.90
N ILE A 464 -19.79 6.49 -35.17
CA ILE A 464 -18.66 7.44 -35.31
C ILE A 464 -18.00 7.19 -36.66
N VAL A 465 -17.88 8.24 -37.47
CA VAL A 465 -17.16 8.20 -38.75
C VAL A 465 -15.79 8.87 -38.67
N MET A 466 -15.61 9.81 -37.73
CA MET A 466 -14.32 10.39 -37.37
C MET A 466 -14.28 10.68 -35.85
N PRO A 467 -13.32 10.10 -35.10
CA PRO A 467 -13.02 10.51 -33.72
C PRO A 467 -12.05 11.69 -33.65
#